data_AF-A0A2H5WF37-F1
#
_entry.id   AF-A0A2H5WF37-F1
#
_cell.length_a   1.000
_cell.length_b   1.000
_cell.length_c   1.000
_cell.angle_alpha   90.00
_cell.angle_beta   90.00
_cell.angle_gamma   90.00
#
_symmetry.space_group_name_H-M   'P 1'
#
loop_
_entity.id
_entity.type
_entity.pdbx_description
1 polymer ?
#
loop_
_entity_poly.entity_id
_entity_poly.type
_entity_poly.pdbx_seq_one_letter_code
_entity_poly.pdbx_strand_id
1 'polypeptide(L)'
;MTVDLATLTRSRPGRPELADAGAISPEQARRIACDADVSRVVTSGPSLVLDLGRRTPVVPAGLRRALVVRDGGCAFPGCGRPPGWCDAHHVIHWADGGPTALSNLVLLCRPHHRMVHGRFGVRMEGGRPVFRRPDGTPLGPRAVRHATAPLEGRAPP
;
A
#
# COMPACT_ATOMS: atom_id res chain seq x y z
N MET A 1 -9.20 2.38 -8.63
CA MET A 1 -9.01 3.78 -8.16
C MET A 1 -8.87 3.76 -6.65
N THR A 2 -7.97 4.56 -6.08
CA THR A 2 -7.92 4.82 -4.63
C THR A 2 -8.00 6.32 -4.42
N VAL A 3 -8.89 6.76 -3.54
CA VAL A 3 -9.14 8.19 -3.29
C VAL A 3 -9.55 8.38 -1.84
N ASP A 4 -9.17 9.51 -1.26
CA ASP A 4 -9.55 9.87 0.10
C ASP A 4 -11.06 10.17 0.20
N LEU A 5 -11.68 9.76 1.32
CA LEU A 5 -13.11 9.92 1.52
C LEU A 5 -13.53 11.41 1.60
N ALA A 6 -12.69 12.29 2.15
CA ALA A 6 -13.00 13.72 2.21
C ALA A 6 -13.02 14.35 0.80
N THR A 7 -12.23 13.80 -0.14
CA THR A 7 -12.26 14.21 -1.55
C THR A 7 -13.57 13.81 -2.24
N LEU A 8 -14.07 12.60 -1.97
CA LEU A 8 -15.35 12.14 -2.51
C LEU A 8 -16.55 12.90 -1.91
N THR A 9 -16.54 13.13 -0.60
CA THR A 9 -17.62 13.81 0.13
C THR A 9 -17.59 15.33 0.03
N ARG A 10 -16.67 15.91 -0.76
CA ARG A 10 -16.47 17.37 -0.92
C ARG A 10 -16.05 18.08 0.36
N SER A 11 -15.68 17.34 1.40
CA SER A 11 -15.24 17.89 2.69
C SER A 11 -13.84 18.50 2.61
N ARG A 12 -12.97 18.01 1.72
CA ARG A 12 -11.64 18.56 1.44
C ARG A 12 -11.23 18.33 -0.02
N PRO A 13 -10.46 19.25 -0.63
CA PRO A 13 -9.86 19.00 -1.93
C PRO A 13 -8.78 17.91 -1.83
N GLY A 14 -8.67 17.09 -2.87
CA GLY A 14 -7.62 16.09 -3.02
C GLY A 14 -7.39 15.76 -4.49
N ARG A 15 -6.36 14.95 -4.75
CA ARG A 15 -5.97 14.54 -6.10
C ARG A 15 -6.22 13.04 -6.28
N PRO A 16 -7.40 12.65 -6.78
CA PRO A 16 -7.67 11.25 -7.10
C PRO A 16 -6.76 10.78 -8.24
N GLU A 17 -6.36 9.51 -8.19
CA GLU A 17 -5.55 8.91 -9.22
C GLU A 17 -6.12 7.54 -9.64
N LEU A 18 -6.10 7.30 -10.95
CA LEU A 18 -6.28 5.99 -11.55
C LEU A 18 -4.91 5.33 -11.65
N ALA A 19 -4.85 4.06 -11.25
CA ALA A 19 -3.59 3.31 -11.19
C ALA A 19 -2.83 3.34 -12.53
N ASP A 20 -3.55 3.23 -13.64
CA ASP A 20 -2.95 3.11 -14.98
C ASP A 20 -3.10 4.36 -15.86
N ALA A 21 -3.86 5.37 -15.40
CA ALA A 21 -4.16 6.58 -16.17
C ALA A 21 -3.76 7.90 -15.47
N GLY A 22 -3.22 7.81 -14.25
CA GLY A 22 -2.72 8.97 -13.51
C GLY A 22 -3.84 9.81 -12.87
N ALA A 23 -3.55 11.09 -12.64
CA ALA A 23 -4.46 11.96 -11.91
C ALA A 23 -5.73 12.28 -12.71
N ILE A 24 -6.87 12.26 -12.02
CA ILE A 24 -8.18 12.64 -12.54
C ILE A 24 -8.77 13.76 -11.70
N SER A 25 -9.75 14.48 -12.24
CA SER A 25 -10.47 15.48 -11.45
C SER A 25 -11.30 14.82 -10.34
N PRO A 26 -11.51 15.51 -9.20
CA PRO A 26 -12.45 15.05 -8.17
C PRO A 26 -13.86 14.78 -8.72
N GLU A 27 -14.30 15.54 -9.73
CA GLU A 27 -15.59 15.34 -10.40
C GLU A 27 -15.65 14.02 -11.16
N GLN A 28 -14.61 13.67 -11.91
CA GLN A 28 -14.49 12.37 -12.56
C GLN A 28 -14.45 11.22 -11.55
N ALA A 29 -13.69 11.37 -10.46
CA ALA A 29 -13.63 10.36 -9.40
C ALA A 29 -15.00 10.10 -8.76
N ARG A 30 -15.78 11.17 -8.52
CA ARG A 30 -17.16 11.06 -8.02
C ARG A 30 -18.08 10.34 -9.01
N ARG A 31 -18.01 10.68 -10.30
CA ARG A 31 -18.79 10.00 -11.35
C ARG A 31 -18.48 8.51 -11.41
N ILE A 32 -17.20 8.15 -11.39
CA ILE A 32 -16.77 6.74 -11.35
C ILE A 32 -17.31 6.04 -10.09
N ALA A 33 -17.29 6.71 -8.94
CA ALA A 33 -17.76 6.13 -7.69
C ALA A 33 -19.28 5.90 -7.64
N CYS A 34 -20.08 6.63 -8.43
CA CYS A 34 -21.53 6.40 -8.50
C CYS A 34 -21.90 5.05 -9.12
N ASP A 35 -21.09 4.57 -10.07
CA ASP A 35 -21.36 3.36 -10.86
C ASP A 35 -20.43 2.18 -10.48
N ALA A 36 -19.67 2.31 -9.38
CA ALA A 36 -18.68 1.33 -8.97
C ALA A 36 -19.01 0.68 -7.63
N ASP A 37 -18.59 -0.57 -7.45
CA ASP A 37 -18.52 -1.19 -6.12
C ASP A 37 -17.43 -0.53 -5.27
N VAL A 38 -17.84 0.28 -4.29
CA VAL A 38 -16.91 1.03 -3.44
C VAL A 38 -16.53 0.22 -2.20
N SER A 39 -15.24 -0.08 -2.09
CA SER A 39 -14.63 -0.66 -0.89
C SER A 39 -14.04 0.42 0.01
N ARG A 40 -14.51 0.54 1.26
CA ARG A 40 -13.92 1.44 2.26
C ARG A 40 -12.75 0.77 2.98
N VAL A 41 -11.58 1.43 2.98
CA VAL A 41 -10.42 1.06 3.79
C VAL A 41 -10.21 2.17 4.82
N VAL A 42 -10.35 1.84 6.10
CA VAL A 42 -10.13 2.79 7.20
C VAL A 42 -8.68 2.61 7.66
N THR A 43 -7.86 3.64 7.48
CA THR A 43 -6.43 3.63 7.85
C THR A 43 -6.17 4.18 9.26
N SER A 44 -7.19 4.76 9.89
CA SER A 44 -7.13 5.42 11.20
C SER A 44 -8.28 4.93 12.08
N GLY A 45 -8.04 3.87 12.85
CA GLY A 45 -8.98 3.22 13.77
C GLY A 45 -8.41 1.87 14.24
N PRO A 46 -8.93 1.25 15.32
CA PRO A 46 -8.54 -0.12 15.67
C PRO A 46 -8.84 -1.04 14.48
N SER A 47 -7.80 -1.70 13.98
CA SER A 47 -7.86 -2.49 12.76
C SER A 47 -8.96 -3.55 12.84
N LEU A 48 -9.89 -3.55 11.88
CA LEU A 48 -10.59 -4.78 11.49
C LEU A 48 -9.52 -5.84 11.22
N VAL A 49 -9.76 -7.08 11.63
CA VAL A 49 -8.80 -8.20 11.57
C VAL A 49 -8.15 -8.28 10.19
N LEU A 50 -6.97 -7.66 10.07
CA LEU A 50 -6.07 -7.68 8.91
C LEU A 50 -4.86 -8.60 9.20
N ASP A 51 -4.98 -9.42 10.24
CA ASP A 51 -4.00 -10.38 10.69
C ASP A 51 -4.61 -11.78 10.63
N LEU A 52 -4.18 -12.58 9.65
CA LEU A 52 -4.59 -13.99 9.54
C LEU A 52 -3.55 -14.96 10.12
N GLY A 53 -2.50 -14.45 10.77
CA GLY A 53 -1.38 -15.26 11.24
C GLY A 53 -0.73 -16.07 10.12
N ARG A 54 -0.54 -17.38 10.34
CA ARG A 54 0.14 -18.31 9.41
C ARG A 54 -0.78 -19.29 8.68
N ARG A 55 -2.09 -19.09 8.69
CA ARG A 55 -3.04 -20.07 8.10
C ARG A 55 -2.86 -20.27 6.60
N THR A 56 -2.32 -19.28 5.88
CA THR A 56 -2.08 -19.38 4.43
C THR A 56 -1.03 -18.36 3.95
N PRO A 57 -0.20 -18.70 2.95
CA PRO A 57 0.64 -17.73 2.24
C PRO A 57 -0.16 -16.83 1.29
N VAL A 58 -1.42 -17.20 0.98
CA VAL A 58 -2.29 -16.41 0.10
C VAL A 58 -2.69 -15.12 0.81
N VAL A 59 -2.36 -13.99 0.21
CA VAL A 59 -2.73 -12.67 0.76
C VAL A 59 -4.22 -12.40 0.50
N PRO A 60 -5.05 -12.26 1.54
CA PRO A 60 -6.49 -12.02 1.37
C PRO A 60 -6.77 -10.68 0.68
N ALA A 61 -7.93 -10.58 0.01
CA ALA A 61 -8.33 -9.37 -0.68
C ALA A 61 -8.37 -8.12 0.22
N GLY A 62 -8.75 -8.24 1.50
CA GLY A 62 -8.70 -7.13 2.47
C GLY A 62 -7.27 -6.64 2.72
N LEU A 63 -6.34 -7.56 2.96
CA LEU A 63 -4.93 -7.25 3.17
C LEU A 63 -4.27 -6.71 1.90
N ARG A 64 -4.65 -7.25 0.73
CA ARG A 64 -4.23 -6.73 -0.57
C ARG A 64 -4.68 -5.28 -0.77
N ARG A 65 -5.93 -4.93 -0.44
CA ARG A 65 -6.43 -3.54 -0.48
C ARG A 65 -5.65 -2.63 0.46
N ALA A 66 -5.37 -3.06 1.69
CA ALA A 66 -4.56 -2.29 2.63
C ALA A 66 -3.14 -2.02 2.08
N LEU A 67 -2.52 -3.02 1.45
CA LEU A 67 -1.25 -2.87 0.75
C LEU A 67 -1.32 -1.89 -0.42
N VAL A 68 -2.40 -1.91 -1.22
CA VAL A 68 -2.61 -0.92 -2.30
C VAL A 68 -2.66 0.50 -1.74
N VAL A 69 -3.39 0.71 -0.63
CA VAL A 69 -3.50 2.03 -0.01
C VAL A 69 -2.15 2.50 0.55
N ARG A 70 -1.42 1.62 1.24
CA ARG A 70 -0.13 1.96 1.86
C ARG A 70 0.99 2.17 0.84
N ASP A 71 1.11 1.27 -0.13
CA ASP A 71 2.23 1.23 -1.05
C ASP A 71 1.92 1.97 -2.35
N GLY A 72 0.67 2.08 -2.80
CA GLY A 72 0.32 2.78 -4.05
C GLY A 72 0.94 2.18 -5.33
N GLY A 73 1.50 0.98 -5.27
CA GLY A 73 2.24 0.34 -6.35
C GLY A 73 3.52 -0.30 -5.85
N CYS A 74 4.48 -0.53 -6.74
CA CYS A 74 5.75 -1.15 -6.36
C CYS A 74 6.53 -0.26 -5.39
N ALA A 75 6.71 -0.72 -4.16
CA ALA A 75 7.30 0.06 -3.06
C ALA A 75 8.80 0.34 -3.22
N PHE A 76 9.48 -0.36 -4.14
CA PHE A 76 10.90 -0.17 -4.38
C PHE A 76 11.20 1.29 -4.80
N PRO A 77 12.23 1.95 -4.23
CA PRO A 77 12.53 3.35 -4.50
C PRO A 77 12.73 3.64 -5.99
N GLY A 78 12.09 4.73 -6.47
CA GLY A 78 12.12 5.12 -7.89
C GLY A 78 11.19 4.33 -8.81
N CYS A 79 10.51 3.28 -8.34
CA CYS A 79 9.57 2.52 -9.17
C CYS A 79 8.20 3.21 -9.26
N GLY A 80 7.69 3.34 -10.49
CA GLY A 80 6.36 3.89 -10.79
C GLY A 80 5.31 2.84 -11.18
N ARG A 81 5.60 1.53 -11.07
CA ARG A 81 4.67 0.49 -11.53
C ARG A 81 3.40 0.45 -10.67
N PRO A 82 2.22 0.34 -11.30
CA PRO A 82 0.95 0.39 -10.60
C PRO A 82 0.70 -0.87 -9.76
N PRO A 83 -0.23 -0.82 -8.79
CA PRO A 83 -0.54 -1.96 -7.94
C PRO A 83 -0.96 -3.22 -8.69
N GLY A 84 -1.63 -3.10 -9.85
CA GLY A 84 -2.05 -4.25 -10.66
C GLY A 84 -0.87 -5.07 -11.22
N TRP A 85 0.34 -4.50 -11.23
CA TRP A 85 1.55 -5.13 -11.73
C TRP A 85 2.46 -5.64 -10.61
N CYS A 86 1.94 -5.65 -9.38
CA CYS A 86 2.68 -5.96 -8.18
C CYS A 86 2.09 -7.16 -7.45
N ASP A 87 2.98 -7.98 -6.89
CA ASP A 87 2.65 -9.06 -6.00
C ASP A 87 2.98 -8.64 -4.56
N ALA A 88 2.29 -9.23 -3.59
CA ALA A 88 2.62 -9.04 -2.19
C ALA A 88 3.79 -9.95 -1.81
N HIS A 89 4.85 -9.35 -1.29
CA HIS A 89 6.08 -10.01 -0.88
C HIS A 89 6.17 -10.02 0.65
N HIS A 90 6.47 -11.18 1.22
CA HIS A 90 6.77 -11.32 2.65
C HIS A 90 8.20 -10.87 2.95
N VAL A 91 8.35 -9.86 3.81
CA VAL A 91 9.62 -9.27 4.24
C VAL A 91 10.46 -10.29 5.03
N ILE A 92 9.85 -10.91 6.03
CA ILE A 92 10.32 -12.19 6.58
C ILE A 92 9.59 -13.25 5.79
N HIS A 93 10.31 -14.10 5.05
CA HIS A 93 9.68 -15.09 4.20
C HIS A 93 8.72 -15.97 5.00
N TRP A 94 7.62 -16.35 4.35
CA TRP A 94 6.61 -17.22 4.97
C TRP A 94 7.21 -18.58 5.40
N ALA A 95 8.12 -19.13 4.59
CA ALA A 95 8.86 -20.36 4.91
C ALA A 95 9.74 -20.24 6.17
N ASP A 96 10.21 -19.02 6.47
CA ASP A 96 10.99 -18.70 7.66
C ASP A 96 10.10 -18.29 8.86
N GLY A 97 8.79 -18.57 8.76
CA GLY A 97 7.83 -18.32 9.82
C GLY A 97 7.22 -16.92 9.83
N GLY A 98 7.47 -16.10 8.80
CA GLY A 98 6.92 -14.76 8.66
C GLY A 98 5.39 -14.73 8.55
N PRO A 99 4.69 -13.82 9.25
CA PRO A 99 3.23 -13.78 9.23
C PRO A 99 2.69 -13.18 7.92
N THR A 100 1.48 -13.58 7.54
CA THR A 100 0.71 -12.92 6.47
C THR A 100 -0.05 -11.74 7.09
N ALA A 101 0.66 -10.63 7.29
CA ALA A 101 0.15 -9.43 7.95
C ALA A 101 0.69 -8.15 7.27
N LEU A 102 -0.01 -7.03 7.45
CA LEU A 102 0.39 -5.76 6.83
C LEU A 102 1.80 -5.33 7.27
N SER A 103 2.17 -5.62 8.51
CA SER A 103 3.49 -5.36 9.09
C SER A 103 4.62 -6.23 8.52
N ASN A 104 4.32 -7.24 7.70
CA ASN A 104 5.32 -8.14 7.10
C ASN A 104 5.16 -8.29 5.58
N LEU A 105 4.23 -7.57 4.95
CA LEU A 105 4.01 -7.62 3.51
C LEU A 105 4.36 -6.29 2.85
N VAL A 106 4.80 -6.34 1.59
CA VAL A 106 5.07 -5.17 0.74
C VAL A 106 4.73 -5.46 -0.72
N LEU A 107 4.20 -4.49 -1.48
CA LEU A 107 3.98 -4.64 -2.92
C LEU A 107 5.27 -4.46 -3.71
N LEU A 108 5.61 -5.45 -4.53
CA LEU A 108 6.74 -5.41 -5.47
C LEU A 108 6.32 -5.88 -6.86
N CYS A 109 6.79 -5.19 -7.88
CA CYS A 109 6.69 -5.69 -9.26
C CYS A 109 7.65 -6.86 -9.48
N ARG A 110 7.38 -7.72 -10.48
CA ARG A 110 8.21 -8.92 -10.73
C ARG A 110 9.74 -8.67 -10.75
N PRO A 111 10.30 -7.65 -11.40
CA PRO A 111 11.75 -7.38 -11.35
C PRO A 111 12.27 -7.09 -9.95
N HIS A 112 11.64 -6.16 -9.22
CA HIS A 112 12.07 -5.81 -7.86
C HIS A 112 11.78 -6.94 -6.87
N HIS A 113 10.74 -7.73 -7.10
CA HIS A 113 10.45 -8.93 -6.33
C HIS A 113 11.62 -9.92 -6.41
N ARG A 114 12.17 -10.16 -7.61
CA ARG A 114 13.38 -10.99 -7.80
C ARG A 114 14.63 -10.37 -7.16
N MET A 115 14.81 -9.05 -7.27
CA MET A 115 15.96 -8.37 -6.66
C MET A 115 16.00 -8.52 -5.14
N VAL A 116 14.83 -8.37 -4.51
CA VAL A 116 14.67 -8.48 -3.05
C VAL A 116 14.76 -9.94 -2.59
N HIS A 117 14.24 -10.90 -3.35
CA HIS A 117 14.51 -12.32 -3.10
C HIS A 117 16.00 -12.68 -3.22
N GLY A 118 16.76 -11.92 -4.01
CA GLY A 118 18.18 -12.16 -4.24
C GLY A 118 19.05 -11.52 -3.18
N ARG A 119 19.46 -10.27 -3.42
CA ARG A 119 20.53 -9.61 -2.67
C ARG A 119 20.11 -8.30 -2.02
N PHE A 120 18.97 -7.74 -2.41
CA PHE A 120 18.48 -6.50 -1.81
C PHE A 120 17.72 -6.80 -0.53
N GLY A 121 18.01 -6.07 0.53
CA GLY A 121 17.28 -6.19 1.78
C GLY A 121 16.01 -5.36 1.76
N VAL A 122 14.96 -5.83 2.45
CA VAL A 122 13.79 -5.04 2.80
C VAL A 122 13.47 -5.23 4.28
N ARG A 123 13.05 -4.17 4.96
CA ARG A 123 12.57 -4.21 6.34
C ARG A 123 11.39 -3.27 6.51
N MET A 124 10.51 -3.53 7.48
CA MET A 124 9.45 -2.62 7.87
C MET A 124 9.91 -1.74 9.03
N GLU A 125 9.85 -0.41 8.86
CA GLU A 125 10.19 0.59 9.87
C GLU A 125 9.09 1.66 9.91
N GLY A 126 8.53 1.94 11.09
CA GLY A 126 7.40 2.90 11.22
C GLY A 126 6.19 2.55 10.34
N GLY A 127 5.97 1.26 10.06
CA GLY A 127 4.90 0.78 9.17
C GLY A 127 5.16 0.95 7.68
N ARG A 128 6.37 1.36 7.26
CA ARG A 128 6.75 1.54 5.85
C ARG A 128 7.95 0.65 5.47
N PRO A 129 8.04 0.20 4.20
CA PRO A 129 9.19 -0.58 3.74
C PRO A 129 10.42 0.29 3.52
N VAL A 130 11.55 -0.12 4.08
CA VAL A 130 12.88 0.45 3.88
C VAL A 130 13.74 -0.57 3.15
N PHE A 131 14.34 -0.17 2.05
CA PHE A 131 15.14 -1.05 1.20
C PHE A 131 16.63 -0.78 1.37
N ARG A 132 17.44 -1.83 1.24
CA ARG A 132 18.90 -1.75 1.30
C ARG A 132 19.51 -2.42 0.08
N ARG A 133 20.62 -1.87 -0.39
CA ARG A 133 21.47 -2.51 -1.39
C ARG A 133 22.17 -3.74 -0.80
N PRO A 134 22.77 -4.59 -1.65
CA PRO A 134 23.53 -5.77 -1.18
C PRO A 134 24.68 -5.45 -0.22
N ASP A 135 25.24 -4.24 -0.29
CA ASP A 135 26.28 -3.73 0.62
C ASP A 135 25.72 -3.18 1.95
N GLY A 136 24.40 -3.28 2.17
CA GLY A 136 23.71 -2.78 3.35
C GLY A 136 23.35 -1.30 3.32
N THR A 137 23.80 -0.53 2.32
CA THR A 137 23.49 0.90 2.21
C THR A 137 21.98 1.11 1.99
N PRO A 138 21.35 2.04 2.74
CA PRO A 138 19.92 2.31 2.59
C PRO A 138 19.65 2.97 1.23
N LEU A 139 18.62 2.50 0.55
CA LEU A 139 18.04 3.21 -0.57
C LEU A 139 17.17 4.34 -0.03
N GLY A 140 17.23 5.51 -0.67
CA GLY A 140 16.40 6.66 -0.31
C GLY A 140 14.91 6.30 -0.30
N PRO A 141 14.09 7.06 0.45
CA PRO A 141 12.66 6.78 0.54
C PRO A 141 12.04 6.79 -0.85
N ARG A 142 11.08 5.89 -1.09
CA ARG A 142 10.23 6.05 -2.26
C ARG A 142 9.48 7.36 -2.09
N ALA A 143 9.58 8.25 -3.09
CA ALA A 143 8.70 9.40 -3.18
C ALA A 143 7.25 8.89 -3.23
N VAL A 144 6.56 8.96 -2.10
CA VAL A 144 5.17 8.52 -1.99
C VAL A 144 4.36 9.48 -2.85
N ARG A 145 3.85 9.00 -3.99
CA ARG A 145 3.01 9.84 -4.88
C ARG A 145 1.64 10.13 -4.26
N HIS A 146 1.29 9.47 -3.16
CA HIS A 146 0.05 9.67 -2.42
C HIS A 146 0.32 10.42 -1.11
N ALA A 147 -0.04 11.70 -1.09
CA ALA A 147 -0.32 12.41 0.15
C ALA A 147 -1.70 11.97 0.67
N THR A 148 -1.75 10.88 1.42
CA THR A 148 -2.76 10.76 2.48
C THR A 148 -2.14 11.33 3.73
N ALA A 149 -2.57 12.54 4.10
CA ALA A 149 -2.18 13.14 5.37
C ALA A 149 -2.56 12.19 6.52
N PRO A 150 -1.74 12.07 7.59
CA PRO A 150 -2.18 11.42 8.80
C PRO A 150 -3.39 12.19 9.34
N LEU A 151 -4.52 11.51 9.55
CA LEU A 151 -5.63 12.09 10.31
C LEU A 151 -5.23 11.99 11.78
N GLU A 152 -4.79 13.12 12.35
CA GLU A 152 -4.62 13.27 13.79
C GLU A 152 -5.95 12.95 14.48
N GLY A 153 -5.93 11.94 15.34
CA GLY A 153 -7.11 11.44 16.03
C GLY A 153 -7.61 12.45 17.05
N ARG A 154 -8.84 12.94 16.86
CA ARG A 154 -9.63 13.48 17.97
C ARG A 154 -10.52 12.36 18.48
N ALA A 155 -10.32 11.96 19.74
CA ALA A 155 -11.18 11.01 20.44
C ALA A 155 -12.61 11.56 20.52
N PRO A 156 -13.66 10.71 20.36
CA PRO A 156 -15.03 11.12 20.65
C PRO A 156 -15.26 11.26 22.17
N PRO A 157 -16.27 12.04 22.60
CA PRO A 157 -16.57 12.31 24.01
C PRO A 157 -17.04 11.06 24.77
#